data_AF-A0A948BRV4-F1
#
_entry.id   AF-A0A948BRV4-F1
#
_cell.length_a   1.000
_cell.length_b   1.000
_cell.length_c   1.000
_cell.angle_alpha   90.00
_cell.angle_beta   90.00
_cell.angle_gamma   90.00
#
_symmetry.space_group_name_H-M   'P 1'
#
loop_
_entity.id
_entity.type
_entity.pdbx_description
1 polymer ?
#
loop_
_entity_poly.entity_id
_entity_poly.type
_entity_poly.pdbx_seq_one_letter_code
_entity_poly.pdbx_strand_id
1 'polypeptide(L)'
;MVFSSEKIEPQTDSSILTAYISLYCSSIQGVEGNANDKIELRWPPTTQPSIKVTSPNGGEKWQLGSTHSILWAPYNYNLDVNPSGDVVAYLEKLVNGNFVSLGKVVKCGRASIHWDGDLDNCNSGTYPAPGDYYIRVVNNQTGQWDRSDRPFTLIAKDYLKVDLKVNNSDNTITIPADGATYNVSWTSNAETCMLYNGTLPWQNSNYRINNLPPSGTRSIKIEPHTDSSILTAYISLYCSSIQGVEGNANDKIEVRWTPKELGLKSARMQVASASSALGLGVGDTKMQLDAISSALKKLMKDIKELLGG
;
A
#
# COMPACT_ATOMS: atom_id res chain seq x y z
N MET A 1 16.99 68.15 -26.47
CA MET A 1 17.43 66.78 -26.15
C MET A 1 16.20 65.90 -26.28
N VAL A 2 16.15 65.04 -27.30
CA VAL A 2 15.03 64.11 -27.51
C VAL A 2 15.30 62.91 -26.60
N PHE A 3 14.45 62.69 -25.60
CA PHE A 3 14.49 61.44 -24.85
C PHE A 3 13.70 60.41 -25.65
N SER A 4 14.38 59.42 -26.23
CA SER A 4 13.71 58.20 -26.68
C SER A 4 13.33 57.41 -25.43
N SER A 5 12.04 57.26 -25.17
CA SER A 5 11.57 56.38 -24.10
C SER A 5 11.76 54.93 -24.54
N GLU A 6 12.90 54.35 -24.20
CA GLU A 6 13.10 52.91 -24.31
C GLU A 6 12.52 52.27 -23.04
N LYS A 7 11.59 51.32 -23.23
CA LYS A 7 10.95 50.60 -22.13
C LYS A 7 12.02 49.74 -21.45
N ILE A 8 12.36 50.04 -20.20
CA ILE A 8 13.31 49.24 -19.41
C ILE A 8 12.57 47.99 -18.93
N GLU A 9 12.84 46.85 -19.57
CA GLU A 9 12.27 45.56 -19.15
C GLU A 9 13.08 44.97 -17.99
N PRO A 10 12.44 44.27 -17.04
CA PRO A 10 13.14 43.57 -15.97
C PRO A 10 14.15 42.60 -16.57
N GLN A 11 15.40 42.63 -16.11
CA GLN A 11 16.41 41.67 -16.55
C GLN A 11 16.03 40.27 -16.06
N THR A 12 16.09 39.28 -16.95
CA THR A 12 15.69 37.89 -16.69
C THR A 12 16.70 37.12 -15.83
N ASP A 13 17.84 37.74 -15.50
CA ASP A 13 18.88 37.18 -14.65
C ASP A 13 18.68 37.62 -13.19
N SER A 14 18.28 36.66 -12.34
CA SER A 14 18.08 36.81 -10.90
C SER A 14 19.31 37.29 -10.11
N SER A 15 20.51 37.31 -10.72
CA SER A 15 21.74 37.77 -10.06
C SER A 15 21.97 39.29 -10.15
N ILE A 16 21.24 40.01 -11.01
CA ILE A 16 21.39 41.46 -11.19
C ILE A 16 20.22 42.19 -10.54
N LEU A 17 20.41 42.61 -9.28
CA LEU A 17 19.39 43.34 -8.50
C LEU A 17 19.42 44.86 -8.72
N THR A 18 20.31 45.36 -9.57
CA THR A 18 20.56 46.79 -9.71
C THR A 18 20.89 47.17 -11.14
N ALA A 19 20.19 48.17 -11.67
CA ALA A 19 20.51 48.82 -12.94
C ALA A 19 20.69 50.31 -12.74
N TYR A 20 21.37 50.94 -13.68
CA TYR A 20 21.73 52.34 -13.61
C TYR A 20 21.33 53.07 -14.87
N ILE A 21 20.55 54.14 -14.71
CA ILE A 21 20.36 55.13 -15.76
C ILE A 21 21.39 56.22 -15.51
N SER A 22 22.27 56.44 -16.48
CA SER A 22 23.33 57.45 -16.37
C SER A 22 23.08 58.55 -17.39
N LEU A 23 23.04 59.80 -16.93
CA LEU A 23 23.02 60.97 -17.80
C LEU A 23 24.43 61.55 -17.85
N TYR A 24 24.96 61.74 -19.05
CA TYR A 24 26.26 62.38 -19.30
C TYR A 24 26.04 63.64 -20.11
N CYS A 25 26.47 64.78 -19.57
CA CYS A 25 26.39 66.07 -20.24
C CYS A 25 27.79 66.66 -20.41
N SER A 26 28.07 67.15 -21.61
CA SER A 26 29.32 67.85 -21.94
C SER A 26 29.05 69.34 -22.16
N SER A 27 29.94 70.20 -21.68
CA SER A 27 29.84 71.65 -21.85
C SER A 27 29.80 72.07 -23.33
N ILE A 28 28.93 73.02 -23.67
CA ILE A 28 28.76 73.54 -25.03
C ILE A 28 29.29 74.97 -25.21
N GLN A 29 29.81 75.62 -24.16
CA GLN A 29 30.33 76.99 -24.24
C GLN A 29 31.67 77.14 -23.54
N GLY A 30 32.77 76.94 -24.29
CA GLY A 30 34.12 77.46 -24.03
C GLY A 30 34.82 77.08 -22.71
N VAL A 31 34.14 76.38 -21.81
CA VAL A 31 34.65 75.93 -20.52
C VAL A 31 34.68 74.41 -20.54
N GLU A 32 35.84 73.80 -20.30
CA GLU A 32 35.96 72.35 -20.18
C GLU A 32 35.24 71.85 -18.92
N GLY A 33 34.35 70.87 -19.08
CA GLY A 33 33.65 70.25 -17.98
C GLY A 33 32.63 69.22 -18.43
N ASN A 34 32.49 68.16 -17.64
CA ASN A 34 31.40 67.19 -17.75
C ASN A 34 30.57 67.20 -16.46
N ALA A 35 29.27 66.92 -16.60
CA ALA A 35 28.37 66.71 -15.49
C ALA A 35 27.67 65.38 -15.70
N ASN A 36 27.69 64.53 -14.66
CA ASN A 36 27.08 63.21 -14.70
C ASN A 36 26.13 63.06 -13.54
N ASP A 37 24.98 62.44 -13.79
CA ASP A 37 24.04 62.04 -12.75
C ASP A 37 23.62 60.59 -12.97
N LYS A 38 23.27 59.89 -11.88
CA LYS A 38 23.01 58.46 -11.89
C LYS A 38 21.80 58.14 -11.02
N ILE A 39 20.80 57.53 -11.62
CA ILE A 39 19.66 56.96 -10.89
C ILE A 39 19.89 55.46 -10.75
N GLU A 40 19.89 54.99 -9.50
CA GLU A 40 19.96 53.58 -9.15
C GLU A 40 18.54 53.00 -9.10
N LEU A 41 18.27 51.99 -9.92
CA LEU A 41 17.05 51.21 -9.87
C LEU A 41 17.33 49.90 -9.14
N ARG A 42 16.59 49.63 -8.07
CA ARG A 42 16.64 48.36 -7.32
C ARG A 42 15.37 47.58 -7.53
N TRP A 43 15.51 46.31 -7.92
CA TRP A 43 14.39 45.37 -7.89
C TRP A 43 14.41 44.60 -6.57
N PRO A 44 13.23 44.29 -5.98
CA PRO A 44 13.20 43.35 -4.86
C PRO A 44 13.74 42.00 -5.35
N PRO A 45 14.53 41.28 -4.53
CA PRO A 45 14.96 39.93 -4.89
C PRO A 45 13.71 39.10 -5.18
N THR A 46 13.64 38.53 -6.38
CA THR A 46 12.64 37.51 -6.68
C THR A 46 13.00 36.33 -5.80
N THR A 47 12.21 36.09 -4.75
CA THR A 47 12.34 34.87 -3.96
C THR A 47 11.98 33.73 -4.90
N GLN A 48 13.00 33.02 -5.39
CA GLN A 48 12.78 31.84 -6.20
C GLN A 48 11.89 30.90 -5.39
N PRO A 49 10.81 30.34 -5.98
CA PRO A 49 9.92 29.49 -5.22
C PRO A 49 10.70 28.28 -4.70
N SER A 50 10.80 28.15 -3.38
CA SER A 50 11.51 27.05 -2.76
C SER A 50 10.61 25.82 -2.65
N ILE A 51 11.20 24.65 -2.88
CA ILE A 51 10.61 23.37 -2.49
C ILE A 51 10.96 23.11 -1.03
N LYS A 52 10.05 22.51 -0.25
CA LYS A 52 10.29 22.14 1.15
C LYS A 52 9.75 20.76 1.47
N VAL A 53 10.57 19.84 1.98
CA VAL A 53 10.14 18.52 2.47
C VAL A 53 9.23 18.70 3.68
N THR A 54 8.10 18.03 3.67
CA THR A 54 7.11 18.06 4.75
C THR A 54 6.88 16.69 5.38
N SER A 55 7.18 15.60 4.67
CA SER A 55 7.17 14.23 5.22
C SER A 55 8.04 13.30 4.35
N PRO A 56 8.91 12.46 4.95
CA PRO A 56 9.29 12.51 6.35
C PRO A 56 10.17 13.75 6.58
N ASN A 57 10.01 14.41 7.73
CA ASN A 57 10.82 15.58 8.08
C ASN A 57 11.58 15.42 9.42
N GLY A 58 11.47 14.26 10.07
CA GLY A 58 12.24 13.95 11.26
C GLY A 58 11.51 13.13 12.31
N GLY A 59 12.13 12.04 12.74
CA GLY A 59 11.68 11.23 13.88
C GLY A 59 10.61 10.19 13.55
N GLU A 60 10.08 10.18 12.32
CA GLU A 60 9.20 9.11 11.86
C GLU A 60 9.94 7.76 11.86
N LYS A 61 9.22 6.68 12.13
CA LYS A 61 9.74 5.32 12.02
C LYS A 61 8.86 4.53 11.08
N TRP A 62 9.43 4.06 9.98
CA TRP A 62 8.69 3.44 8.89
C TRP A 62 9.13 1.99 8.73
N GLN A 63 8.18 1.08 8.72
CA GLN A 63 8.46 -0.31 8.41
C GLN A 63 8.72 -0.48 6.91
N LEU A 64 9.83 -1.13 6.56
CA LEU A 64 10.11 -1.54 5.19
C LEU A 64 8.99 -2.46 4.64
N GLY A 65 8.69 -2.35 3.36
CA GLY A 65 7.60 -3.06 2.70
C GLY A 65 6.20 -2.48 2.97
N SER A 66 6.07 -1.45 3.82
CA SER A 66 4.83 -0.68 4.00
C SER A 66 4.87 0.59 3.17
N THR A 67 3.76 0.97 2.56
CA THR A 67 3.69 2.17 1.72
C THR A 67 3.56 3.44 2.56
N HIS A 68 4.52 4.36 2.39
CA HIS A 68 4.53 5.70 2.98
C HIS A 68 4.54 6.78 1.90
N SER A 69 4.04 7.97 2.21
CA SER A 69 4.02 9.09 1.27
C SER A 69 5.17 10.05 1.54
N ILE A 70 5.96 10.35 0.51
CA ILE A 70 6.89 11.48 0.52
C ILE A 70 6.14 12.75 0.08
N LEU A 71 6.20 13.79 0.90
CA LEU A 71 5.49 15.04 0.70
C LEU A 71 6.45 16.23 0.71
N TRP A 72 6.14 17.24 -0.11
CA TRP A 72 6.82 18.52 -0.14
C TRP A 72 5.86 19.65 -0.49
N ALA A 73 6.17 20.85 -0.02
CA ALA A 73 5.48 22.09 -0.30
C ALA A 73 6.24 22.94 -1.34
N PRO A 74 5.57 23.85 -2.07
CA PRO A 74 4.11 24.06 -2.07
C PRO A 74 3.35 22.92 -2.77
N TYR A 75 2.19 22.55 -2.23
CA TYR A 75 1.35 21.46 -2.75
C TYR A 75 0.57 21.85 -4.03
N ASN A 76 0.31 23.14 -4.23
CA ASN A 76 -0.40 23.61 -5.40
C ASN A 76 0.44 23.36 -6.64
N TYR A 77 -0.20 22.79 -7.67
CA TYR A 77 0.40 22.67 -8.99
C TYR A 77 0.84 24.06 -9.46
N ASN A 78 2.15 24.21 -9.57
CA ASN A 78 2.79 25.38 -10.14
C ASN A 78 3.77 24.86 -11.18
N LEU A 79 3.58 25.29 -12.43
CA LEU A 79 4.40 24.90 -13.58
C LEU A 79 5.88 25.17 -13.37
N ASP A 80 6.21 26.17 -12.55
CA ASP A 80 7.60 26.57 -12.31
C ASP A 80 8.16 25.96 -11.01
N VAL A 81 7.37 25.25 -10.19
CA VAL A 81 7.79 24.89 -8.81
C VAL A 81 7.50 23.45 -8.43
N ASN A 82 6.35 22.92 -8.84
CA ASN A 82 5.94 21.57 -8.50
C ASN A 82 5.04 20.92 -9.59
N PRO A 83 5.48 20.81 -10.85
CA PRO A 83 4.87 19.84 -11.74
C PRO A 83 5.28 18.43 -11.28
N SER A 84 4.29 17.58 -10.97
CA SER A 84 4.53 16.24 -10.35
C SER A 84 5.39 15.27 -11.17
N GLY A 85 5.80 15.64 -12.39
CA GLY A 85 6.72 14.88 -13.24
C GLY A 85 8.19 15.31 -13.12
N ASP A 86 8.46 16.47 -12.52
CA ASP A 86 9.78 17.11 -12.55
C ASP A 86 10.47 17.12 -11.19
N VAL A 87 9.76 16.75 -10.12
CA VAL A 87 10.33 16.56 -8.79
C VAL A 87 10.72 15.10 -8.58
N VAL A 88 11.98 14.86 -8.21
CA VAL A 88 12.53 13.54 -7.88
C VAL A 88 12.98 13.52 -6.43
N ALA A 89 12.65 12.47 -5.71
CA ALA A 89 13.13 12.23 -4.35
C ALA A 89 14.26 11.19 -4.33
N TYR A 90 15.21 11.37 -3.43
CA TYR A 90 16.37 10.50 -3.21
C TYR A 90 16.43 10.11 -1.73
N LEU A 91 16.78 8.85 -1.48
CA LEU A 91 17.13 8.38 -0.14
C LEU A 91 18.61 8.66 0.12
N GLU A 92 18.92 9.33 1.22
CA GLU A 92 20.29 9.67 1.60
C GLU A 92 20.64 9.17 3.00
N LYS A 93 21.93 8.88 3.21
CA LYS A 93 22.49 8.50 4.51
C LYS A 93 23.61 9.45 4.88
N LEU A 94 23.67 9.86 6.14
CA LEU A 94 24.77 10.66 6.66
C LEU A 94 25.94 9.74 7.08
N VAL A 95 27.08 9.87 6.41
CA VAL A 95 28.29 9.07 6.64
C VAL A 95 29.46 10.00 6.85
N ASN A 96 30.08 9.98 8.04
CA ASN A 96 31.21 10.83 8.41
C ASN A 96 30.96 12.34 8.16
N GLY A 97 29.74 12.82 8.44
CA GLY A 97 29.35 14.21 8.24
C GLY A 97 28.95 14.57 6.80
N ASN A 98 29.03 13.63 5.85
CA ASN A 98 28.65 13.83 4.46
C ASN A 98 27.40 13.05 4.08
N PHE A 99 26.48 13.67 3.34
CA PHE A 99 25.30 12.97 2.83
C PHE A 99 25.66 12.17 1.57
N VAL A 100 25.31 10.88 1.58
CA VAL A 100 25.51 9.94 0.48
C VAL A 100 24.15 9.51 -0.05
N SER A 101 23.90 9.76 -1.34
CA SER A 101 22.67 9.30 -2.02
C SER A 101 22.75 7.81 -2.30
N LEU A 102 21.74 7.06 -1.85
CA LEU A 102 21.66 5.60 -2.01
C LEU A 102 20.84 5.16 -3.22
N GLY A 103 19.89 5.98 -3.67
CA GLY A 103 19.04 5.66 -4.81
C GLY A 103 17.88 6.62 -4.95
N LYS A 104 17.15 6.51 -6.07
CA LYS A 104 15.92 7.27 -6.28
C LYS A 104 14.77 6.59 -5.54
N VAL A 105 13.96 7.39 -4.86
CA VAL A 105 12.69 6.95 -4.30
C VAL A 105 11.70 6.81 -5.45
N VAL A 106 11.21 5.59 -5.67
CA VAL A 106 10.41 5.28 -6.86
C VAL A 106 8.96 5.68 -6.66
N LYS A 107 8.41 6.40 -7.64
CA LYS A 107 7.02 6.86 -7.67
C LYS A 107 6.07 5.71 -8.03
N CYS A 108 5.38 5.13 -7.04
CA CYS A 108 4.30 4.17 -7.32
C CYS A 108 2.88 4.82 -7.29
N GLY A 109 2.73 6.17 -7.31
CA GLY A 109 1.43 6.92 -7.39
C GLY A 109 1.55 8.42 -7.77
N ARG A 110 0.45 9.14 -8.09
CA ARG A 110 0.48 10.56 -8.54
C ARG A 110 0.30 11.58 -7.40
N ALA A 111 0.96 12.73 -7.53
CA ALA A 111 1.06 13.87 -6.58
C ALA A 111 1.68 13.59 -5.19
N SER A 112 1.97 12.33 -4.88
CA SER A 112 2.82 11.88 -3.79
C SER A 112 3.63 10.69 -4.27
N ILE A 113 4.86 10.52 -3.77
CA ILE A 113 5.60 9.28 -3.99
C ILE A 113 5.18 8.31 -2.89
N HIS A 114 4.37 7.32 -3.26
CA HIS A 114 4.15 6.14 -2.44
C HIS A 114 5.39 5.26 -2.51
N TRP A 115 6.06 5.09 -1.38
CA TRP A 115 7.31 4.34 -1.27
C TRP A 115 7.17 3.25 -0.23
N ASP A 116 7.48 2.03 -0.61
CA ASP A 116 7.50 0.85 0.24
C ASP A 116 8.93 0.44 0.68
N GLY A 117 9.93 1.28 0.40
CA GLY A 117 11.33 1.00 0.68
C GLY A 117 12.16 0.62 -0.57
N ASP A 118 11.52 0.33 -1.71
CA ASP A 118 12.23 -0.04 -2.94
C ASP A 118 13.06 1.12 -3.53
N LEU A 119 14.28 0.84 -3.97
CA LEU A 119 15.14 1.82 -4.66
C LEU A 119 15.18 1.54 -6.17
N ASP A 120 15.14 2.61 -6.96
CA ASP A 120 15.29 2.64 -8.42
C ASP A 120 14.23 1.89 -9.28
N ASN A 121 13.62 0.81 -8.79
CA ASN A 121 12.53 0.07 -9.45
C ASN A 121 11.40 -0.36 -8.47
N CYS A 122 10.12 -0.14 -8.81
CA CYS A 122 8.99 -0.61 -7.97
C CYS A 122 8.94 -2.16 -8.01
N ASN A 123 8.61 -2.78 -6.88
CA ASN A 123 8.52 -4.23 -6.67
C ASN A 123 9.86 -4.96 -6.86
N SER A 124 10.98 -4.30 -6.57
CA SER A 124 12.30 -4.95 -6.63
C SER A 124 12.47 -5.97 -5.50
N GLY A 125 11.79 -5.74 -4.36
CA GLY A 125 11.96 -6.52 -3.14
C GLY A 125 13.34 -6.32 -2.50
N THR A 126 14.14 -5.37 -3.01
CA THR A 126 15.48 -5.04 -2.52
C THR A 126 15.40 -3.75 -1.73
N TYR A 127 15.50 -3.88 -0.41
CA TYR A 127 15.36 -2.78 0.52
C TYR A 127 16.72 -2.33 1.05
N PRO A 128 16.90 -1.04 1.38
CA PRO A 128 18.04 -0.61 2.19
C PRO A 128 18.00 -1.32 3.56
N ALA A 129 19.17 -1.45 4.19
CA ALA A 129 19.23 -1.95 5.55
C ALA A 129 18.44 -1.03 6.51
N PRO A 130 17.89 -1.55 7.62
CA PRO A 130 17.30 -0.71 8.66
C PRO A 130 18.31 0.31 9.19
N GLY A 131 17.83 1.50 9.54
CA GLY A 131 18.66 2.59 10.05
C GLY A 131 18.08 3.97 9.80
N ASP A 132 18.89 4.99 10.06
CA ASP A 132 18.50 6.39 9.95
C ASP A 132 18.86 6.98 8.58
N TYR A 133 17.89 7.68 7.99
CA TYR A 133 17.93 8.18 6.62
C TYR A 133 17.34 9.57 6.50
N TYR A 134 17.62 10.21 5.37
CA TYR A 134 17.09 11.50 4.98
C TYR A 134 16.44 11.39 3.60
N ILE A 135 15.44 12.23 3.36
CA ILE A 135 14.86 12.40 2.04
C ILE A 135 15.33 13.72 1.46
N ARG A 136 15.89 13.67 0.25
CA ARG A 136 16.22 14.85 -0.54
C ARG A 136 15.32 14.94 -1.76
N VAL A 137 14.61 16.04 -1.92
CA VAL A 137 13.76 16.32 -3.09
C VAL A 137 14.46 17.33 -3.99
N VAL A 138 14.35 17.15 -5.31
CA VAL A 138 14.94 18.03 -6.32
C VAL A 138 13.92 18.30 -7.41
N ASN A 139 13.66 19.57 -7.71
CA ASN A 139 12.96 19.98 -8.91
C ASN A 139 13.98 20.07 -10.06
N ASN A 140 13.87 19.19 -11.06
CA ASN A 140 14.79 19.12 -12.20
C ASN A 140 14.60 20.25 -13.21
N GLN A 141 13.50 21.01 -13.18
CA GLN A 141 13.29 22.16 -14.04
C GLN A 141 13.96 23.42 -13.46
N THR A 142 13.87 23.64 -12.15
CA THR A 142 14.41 24.86 -11.51
C THR A 142 15.74 24.66 -10.82
N GLY A 143 16.15 23.43 -10.57
CA GLY A 143 17.33 23.09 -9.76
C GLY A 143 17.12 23.30 -8.26
N GLN A 144 15.93 23.75 -7.82
CA GLN A 144 15.62 23.88 -6.40
C GLN A 144 15.57 22.52 -5.72
N TRP A 145 16.08 22.45 -4.50
CA TRP A 145 16.11 21.22 -3.73
C TRP A 145 15.91 21.51 -2.25
N ASP A 146 15.45 20.49 -1.54
CA ASP A 146 15.38 20.50 -0.08
C ASP A 146 15.65 19.10 0.48
N ARG A 147 15.99 19.02 1.77
CA ARG A 147 16.21 17.78 2.49
C ARG A 147 15.44 17.81 3.80
N SER A 148 14.95 16.64 4.23
CA SER A 148 14.37 16.49 5.56
C SER A 148 15.27 17.09 6.66
N ASP A 149 14.68 17.84 7.59
CA ASP A 149 15.40 18.60 8.62
C ASP A 149 16.16 17.69 9.60
N ARG A 150 15.60 16.49 9.85
CA ARG A 150 16.13 15.46 10.75
C ARG A 150 15.98 14.08 10.10
N PRO A 151 16.70 13.05 10.60
CA PRO A 151 16.55 11.73 10.04
C PRO A 151 15.20 11.12 10.44
N PHE A 152 14.71 10.25 9.58
CA PHE A 152 13.66 9.27 9.89
C PHE A 152 14.29 7.87 9.90
N THR A 153 13.67 6.91 10.59
CA THR A 153 14.22 5.58 10.78
C THR A 153 13.45 4.55 9.95
N LEU A 154 14.16 3.79 9.12
CA LEU A 154 13.63 2.58 8.49
C LEU A 154 13.79 1.38 9.42
N ILE A 155 12.69 0.67 9.64
CA ILE A 155 12.58 -0.51 10.50
C ILE A 155 12.41 -1.75 9.62
N ALA A 156 12.89 -2.91 10.09
CA ALA A 156 12.82 -4.18 9.36
C ALA A 156 11.39 -4.55 8.94
N LYS A 157 11.25 -5.18 7.76
CA LYS A 157 9.96 -5.50 7.12
C LYS A 157 9.05 -6.42 7.96
N ASP A 158 9.61 -7.21 8.85
CA ASP A 158 8.90 -8.15 9.71
C ASP A 158 8.67 -7.62 11.14
N TYR A 159 8.85 -6.32 11.38
CA TYR A 159 8.68 -5.73 12.70
C TYR A 159 7.22 -5.77 13.19
N LEU A 160 6.26 -5.29 12.38
CA LEU A 160 4.85 -5.49 12.66
C LEU A 160 4.46 -6.91 12.24
N LYS A 161 3.77 -7.59 13.15
CA LYS A 161 3.37 -8.99 13.02
C LYS A 161 1.89 -9.12 13.31
N VAL A 162 1.27 -10.05 12.63
CA VAL A 162 -0.11 -10.48 12.88
C VAL A 162 -0.16 -11.99 12.70
N ASP A 163 -0.91 -12.64 13.57
CA ASP A 163 -1.17 -14.08 13.59
C ASP A 163 -2.69 -14.27 13.66
N LEU A 164 -3.25 -14.85 12.61
CA LEU A 164 -4.66 -15.16 12.43
C LEU A 164 -4.85 -16.67 12.58
N LYS A 165 -5.88 -17.10 13.29
CA LYS A 165 -6.20 -18.53 13.46
C LYS A 165 -7.68 -18.78 13.24
N VAL A 166 -7.99 -19.91 12.61
CA VAL A 166 -9.35 -20.46 12.53
C VAL A 166 -9.39 -21.76 13.32
N ASN A 167 -10.27 -21.83 14.32
CA ASN A 167 -10.36 -22.95 15.28
C ASN A 167 -9.00 -23.33 15.88
N ASN A 168 -8.20 -22.31 16.24
CA ASN A 168 -6.84 -22.44 16.79
C ASN A 168 -5.80 -23.05 15.82
N SER A 169 -6.11 -23.13 14.53
CA SER A 169 -5.21 -23.61 13.48
C SER A 169 -4.86 -22.48 12.52
N ASP A 170 -3.62 -22.50 12.05
CA ASP A 170 -3.08 -21.62 11.01
C ASP A 170 -3.00 -22.33 9.63
N ASN A 171 -3.35 -23.61 9.59
CA ASN A 171 -3.37 -24.40 8.36
C ASN A 171 -4.63 -24.15 7.53
N THR A 172 -4.56 -24.49 6.24
CA THR A 172 -5.71 -24.58 5.35
C THR A 172 -6.86 -25.37 5.99
N ILE A 173 -8.06 -24.81 5.95
CA ILE A 173 -9.27 -25.46 6.46
C ILE A 173 -10.15 -25.96 5.32
N THR A 174 -10.84 -27.09 5.53
CA THR A 174 -11.90 -27.56 4.62
C THR A 174 -13.26 -27.40 5.27
N ILE A 175 -14.20 -26.78 4.57
CA ILE A 175 -15.56 -26.50 5.08
C ILE A 175 -16.61 -27.43 4.44
N PRO A 176 -17.74 -27.69 5.13
CA PRO A 176 -18.84 -28.45 4.55
C PRO A 176 -19.55 -27.68 3.42
N ALA A 177 -20.28 -28.40 2.57
CA ALA A 177 -20.96 -27.86 1.38
C ALA A 177 -22.04 -26.80 1.69
N ASP A 178 -22.56 -26.78 2.92
CA ASP A 178 -23.57 -25.80 3.37
C ASP A 178 -22.96 -24.70 4.27
N GLY A 179 -21.62 -24.66 4.40
CA GLY A 179 -20.92 -23.75 5.29
C GLY A 179 -21.05 -24.10 6.78
N ALA A 180 -20.30 -23.39 7.62
CA ALA A 180 -20.39 -23.52 9.07
C ALA A 180 -19.92 -22.25 9.77
N THR A 181 -20.13 -22.18 11.08
CA THR A 181 -19.57 -21.11 11.91
C THR A 181 -18.24 -21.55 12.48
N TYR A 182 -17.23 -20.69 12.38
CA TYR A 182 -15.87 -20.94 12.87
C TYR A 182 -15.47 -19.87 13.87
N ASN A 183 -14.70 -20.27 14.88
CA ASN A 183 -14.08 -19.31 15.79
C ASN A 183 -12.77 -18.83 15.19
N VAL A 184 -12.64 -17.52 15.02
CA VAL A 184 -11.44 -16.86 14.54
C VAL A 184 -10.80 -16.12 15.69
N SER A 185 -9.50 -16.29 15.86
CA SER A 185 -8.71 -15.56 16.85
C SER A 185 -7.53 -14.88 16.18
N TRP A 186 -7.09 -13.77 16.75
CA TRP A 186 -5.93 -13.07 16.23
C TRP A 186 -5.12 -12.37 17.32
N THR A 187 -3.84 -12.17 17.02
CA THR A 187 -2.93 -11.34 17.81
C THR A 187 -2.02 -10.53 16.90
N SER A 188 -1.77 -9.27 17.25
CA SER A 188 -0.89 -8.36 16.52
C SER A 188 -0.24 -7.36 17.47
N ASN A 189 0.93 -6.85 17.09
CA ASN A 189 1.58 -5.71 17.73
C ASN A 189 1.25 -4.35 17.06
N ALA A 190 0.30 -4.32 16.12
CA ALA A 190 -0.23 -3.09 15.51
C ALA A 190 -1.59 -2.70 16.11
N GLU A 191 -1.96 -1.40 16.03
CA GLU A 191 -3.12 -0.88 16.78
C GLU A 191 -4.48 -1.22 16.19
N THR A 192 -4.60 -1.21 14.85
CA THR A 192 -5.90 -1.31 14.17
C THR A 192 -5.89 -2.43 13.14
N CYS A 193 -6.83 -3.36 13.25
CA CYS A 193 -6.95 -4.49 12.33
C CYS A 193 -8.29 -4.52 11.56
N MET A 194 -8.28 -5.17 10.41
CA MET A 194 -9.42 -5.40 9.53
C MET A 194 -9.44 -6.86 9.06
N LEU A 195 -10.54 -7.56 9.30
CA LEU A 195 -10.74 -8.94 8.87
C LEU A 195 -11.54 -8.96 7.57
N TYR A 196 -11.07 -9.73 6.60
CA TYR A 196 -11.73 -10.00 5.33
C TYR A 196 -12.13 -11.47 5.25
N ASN A 197 -13.41 -11.70 5.02
CA ASN A 197 -13.95 -13.00 4.73
C ASN A 197 -14.17 -13.13 3.22
N GLY A 198 -13.15 -13.62 2.52
CA GLY A 198 -13.18 -13.82 1.08
C GLY A 198 -14.14 -14.91 0.61
N THR A 199 -14.81 -15.63 1.52
CA THR A 199 -15.83 -16.62 1.15
C THR A 199 -17.21 -16.00 0.95
N LEU A 200 -17.38 -14.72 1.29
CA LEU A 200 -18.63 -13.97 1.16
C LEU A 200 -18.54 -12.96 -0.01
N PRO A 201 -19.68 -12.59 -0.63
CA PRO A 201 -19.69 -11.52 -1.63
C PRO A 201 -19.39 -10.17 -0.98
N TRP A 202 -18.76 -9.26 -1.73
CA TRP A 202 -18.27 -7.96 -1.22
C TRP A 202 -19.36 -7.04 -0.66
N GLN A 203 -20.62 -7.21 -1.07
CA GLN A 203 -21.77 -6.48 -0.52
C GLN A 203 -22.23 -7.00 0.85
N ASN A 204 -21.76 -8.17 1.28
CA ASN A 204 -22.13 -8.74 2.57
C ASN A 204 -21.48 -7.90 3.68
N SER A 205 -22.25 -7.53 4.71
CA SER A 205 -21.73 -6.77 5.85
C SER A 205 -20.65 -7.50 6.65
N ASN A 206 -20.59 -8.84 6.57
CA ASN A 206 -19.56 -9.68 7.18
C ASN A 206 -18.39 -9.99 6.24
N TYR A 207 -18.40 -9.50 4.99
CA TYR A 207 -17.25 -9.61 4.10
C TYR A 207 -16.03 -8.88 4.68
N ARG A 208 -16.25 -7.70 5.28
CA ARG A 208 -15.20 -6.89 5.87
C ARG A 208 -15.63 -6.39 7.25
N ILE A 209 -14.81 -6.67 8.25
CA ILE A 209 -15.00 -6.21 9.61
C ILE A 209 -13.84 -5.28 9.96
N ASN A 210 -14.16 -4.01 10.20
CA ASN A 210 -13.18 -2.96 10.46
C ASN A 210 -12.98 -2.70 11.96
N ASN A 211 -11.95 -1.92 12.28
CA ASN A 211 -11.69 -1.39 13.62
C ASN A 211 -11.55 -2.50 14.68
N LEU A 212 -10.95 -3.63 14.32
CA LEU A 212 -10.66 -4.69 15.25
C LEU A 212 -9.48 -4.30 16.14
N PRO A 213 -9.53 -4.64 17.44
CA PRO A 213 -8.41 -4.42 18.35
C PRO A 213 -7.19 -5.27 17.98
N PRO A 214 -6.00 -4.98 18.55
CA PRO A 214 -4.76 -5.73 18.27
C PRO A 214 -4.87 -7.23 18.55
N SER A 215 -5.75 -7.64 19.46
CA SER A 215 -6.03 -9.05 19.72
C SER A 215 -7.51 -9.26 20.01
N GLY A 216 -8.02 -10.43 19.66
CA GLY A 216 -9.41 -10.75 19.90
C GLY A 216 -9.82 -12.12 19.38
N THR A 217 -11.08 -12.45 19.63
CA THR A 217 -11.73 -13.67 19.15
C THR A 217 -13.12 -13.34 18.65
N ARG A 218 -13.57 -14.01 17.58
CA ARG A 218 -14.90 -13.81 17.00
C ARG A 218 -15.38 -15.04 16.26
N SER A 219 -16.66 -15.37 16.42
CA SER A 219 -17.31 -16.35 15.56
C SER A 219 -17.75 -15.72 14.24
N ILE A 220 -17.37 -16.33 13.11
CA ILE A 220 -17.79 -15.89 11.77
C ILE A 220 -18.41 -17.05 11.00
N LYS A 221 -19.34 -16.74 10.10
CA LYS A 221 -19.87 -17.71 9.15
C LYS A 221 -18.94 -17.82 7.95
N ILE A 222 -18.52 -19.03 7.62
CA ILE A 222 -17.71 -19.34 6.44
C ILE A 222 -18.54 -20.27 5.55
N GLU A 223 -18.73 -19.86 4.30
CA GLU A 223 -19.63 -20.51 3.35
C GLU A 223 -18.93 -20.72 2.01
N PRO A 224 -19.20 -21.82 1.29
CA PRO A 224 -18.71 -21.99 -0.07
C PRO A 224 -19.13 -20.83 -0.97
N HIS A 225 -18.25 -20.45 -1.90
CA HIS A 225 -18.59 -19.45 -2.90
C HIS A 225 -19.75 -19.93 -3.78
N THR A 226 -20.61 -19.01 -4.22
CA THR A 226 -21.79 -19.32 -5.04
C THR A 226 -21.42 -19.78 -6.45
N ASP A 227 -20.28 -19.30 -6.96
CA ASP A 227 -19.64 -19.79 -8.18
C ASP A 227 -18.95 -21.14 -7.93
N SER A 228 -19.46 -22.20 -8.58
CA SER A 228 -18.97 -23.56 -8.44
C SER A 228 -17.58 -23.81 -9.06
N SER A 229 -17.05 -22.86 -9.84
CA SER A 229 -15.67 -22.90 -10.34
C SER A 229 -14.64 -22.48 -9.29
N ILE A 230 -15.08 -21.77 -8.24
CA ILE A 230 -14.23 -21.32 -7.13
C ILE A 230 -14.31 -22.38 -6.03
N LEU A 231 -13.18 -23.03 -5.75
CA LEU A 231 -13.05 -24.08 -4.74
C LEU A 231 -12.28 -23.64 -3.50
N THR A 232 -11.68 -22.45 -3.57
CA THR A 232 -10.77 -21.92 -2.59
C THR A 232 -11.02 -20.44 -2.38
N ALA A 233 -10.99 -19.98 -1.13
CA ALA A 233 -11.00 -18.57 -0.76
C ALA A 233 -10.07 -18.35 0.44
N TYR A 234 -10.01 -17.12 0.95
CA TYR A 234 -9.14 -16.77 2.07
C TYR A 234 -9.92 -16.03 3.14
N ILE A 235 -9.59 -16.33 4.40
CA ILE A 235 -9.84 -15.40 5.50
C ILE A 235 -8.53 -14.66 5.72
N SER A 236 -8.55 -13.34 5.59
CA SER A 236 -7.35 -12.51 5.69
C SER A 236 -7.51 -11.47 6.79
N LEU A 237 -6.45 -11.19 7.52
CA LEU A 237 -6.38 -10.14 8.51
C LEU A 237 -5.30 -9.14 8.10
N TYR A 238 -5.66 -7.86 8.08
CA TYR A 238 -4.74 -6.76 7.80
C TYR A 238 -4.68 -5.85 9.01
N CYS A 239 -3.51 -5.60 9.55
CA CYS A 239 -3.30 -4.70 10.66
C CYS A 239 -2.37 -3.56 10.24
N SER A 240 -2.63 -2.36 10.74
CA SER A 240 -1.82 -1.17 10.49
C SER A 240 -1.49 -0.46 11.80
N SER A 241 -0.30 0.12 11.82
CA SER A 241 0.17 0.95 12.92
C SER A 241 0.50 2.35 12.42
N ILE A 242 0.18 3.35 13.24
CA ILE A 242 0.62 4.74 13.07
C ILE A 242 1.30 5.28 14.34
N GLN A 243 1.33 4.49 15.42
CA GLN A 243 1.93 4.89 16.68
C GLN A 243 3.28 4.18 16.83
N GLY A 244 4.34 4.95 17.10
CA GLY A 244 5.68 4.39 17.28
C GLY A 244 6.34 3.98 15.96
N VAL A 245 5.89 2.88 15.33
CA VAL A 245 6.35 2.43 14.01
C VAL A 245 5.18 2.41 13.05
N GLU A 246 5.21 3.26 12.03
CA GLU A 246 4.21 3.29 10.99
C GLU A 246 4.42 2.13 10.02
N GLY A 247 3.35 1.43 9.68
CA GLY A 247 3.41 0.32 8.72
C GLY A 247 2.19 -0.58 8.77
N ASN A 248 2.29 -1.73 8.11
CA ASN A 248 1.25 -2.75 8.09
C ASN A 248 1.81 -4.18 8.19
N ALA A 249 0.93 -5.10 8.59
CA ALA A 249 1.15 -6.53 8.61
C ALA A 249 -0.11 -7.24 8.11
N ASN A 250 0.05 -8.38 7.46
CA ASN A 250 -1.08 -9.19 7.03
C ASN A 250 -0.82 -10.67 7.26
N ASP A 251 -1.91 -11.41 7.45
CA ASP A 251 -1.92 -12.85 7.55
C ASP A 251 -3.19 -13.42 6.89
N LYS A 252 -3.15 -14.64 6.40
CA LYS A 252 -4.26 -15.27 5.69
C LYS A 252 -4.29 -16.79 5.85
N ILE A 253 -5.51 -17.30 6.00
CA ILE A 253 -5.79 -18.73 6.03
C ILE A 253 -6.60 -19.11 4.79
N GLU A 254 -6.12 -20.12 4.08
CA GLU A 254 -6.82 -20.70 2.93
C GLU A 254 -8.02 -21.55 3.40
N VAL A 255 -9.16 -21.37 2.74
CA VAL A 255 -10.39 -22.12 2.95
C VAL A 255 -10.70 -22.87 1.68
N ARG A 256 -10.92 -24.19 1.78
CA ARG A 256 -11.31 -25.05 0.65
C ARG A 256 -12.66 -25.71 0.86
N TRP A 257 -13.36 -26.03 -0.22
CA TRP A 257 -14.56 -26.86 -0.19
C TRP A 257 -14.66 -27.74 -1.44
N THR A 258 -15.49 -28.78 -1.33
CA THR A 258 -15.84 -29.61 -2.49
C THR A 258 -17.19 -29.17 -3.05
N PRO A 259 -17.34 -28.98 -4.37
CA PRO A 259 -18.63 -28.65 -4.95
C PRO A 259 -19.66 -29.72 -4.66
N LYS A 260 -20.89 -29.30 -4.34
CA LYS A 260 -21.99 -30.19 -4.00
C LYS A 260 -22.22 -31.27 -5.07
N GLU A 261 -22.06 -30.93 -6.35
CA GLU A 261 -22.21 -31.87 -7.48
C GLU A 261 -21.07 -32.89 -7.61
N LEU A 262 -19.83 -32.47 -7.39
CA LEU A 262 -18.65 -33.35 -7.37
C LEU A 262 -18.66 -34.27 -6.15
N GLY A 263 -19.11 -33.76 -4.99
CA GLY A 263 -19.37 -34.56 -3.80
C GLY A 263 -20.42 -35.64 -4.05
N LEU A 264 -21.54 -35.31 -4.72
CA LEU A 264 -22.55 -36.30 -5.12
C LEU A 264 -22.00 -37.33 -6.12
N LYS A 265 -21.20 -36.93 -7.11
CA LYS A 265 -20.57 -37.87 -8.07
C LYS A 265 -19.56 -38.80 -7.39
N SER A 266 -18.72 -38.26 -6.50
CA SER A 266 -17.77 -39.04 -5.70
C SER A 266 -18.48 -40.01 -4.77
N ALA A 267 -19.53 -39.56 -4.06
CA ALA A 267 -20.37 -40.42 -3.24
C ALA A 267 -21.06 -41.52 -4.06
N ARG A 268 -21.59 -41.21 -5.25
CA ARG A 268 -22.16 -42.22 -6.17
C ARG A 268 -21.11 -43.22 -6.64
N MET A 269 -19.88 -42.80 -6.87
CA MET A 269 -18.77 -43.66 -7.28
C MET A 269 -18.32 -44.59 -6.14
N GLN A 270 -18.24 -44.07 -4.91
CA GLN A 270 -17.99 -44.88 -3.71
C GLN A 270 -19.11 -45.88 -3.45
N VAL A 271 -20.38 -45.49 -3.61
CA VAL A 271 -21.54 -46.40 -3.54
C VAL A 271 -21.46 -47.46 -4.62
N ALA A 272 -21.12 -47.11 -5.86
CA ALA A 272 -20.92 -48.09 -6.94
C ALA A 272 -19.81 -49.09 -6.61
N SER A 273 -18.68 -48.62 -6.06
CA SER A 273 -17.58 -49.50 -5.63
C SER A 273 -17.99 -50.42 -4.48
N ALA A 274 -18.79 -49.94 -3.53
CA ALA A 274 -19.32 -50.74 -2.43
C ALA A 274 -20.33 -51.79 -2.94
N SER A 275 -21.19 -51.44 -3.91
CA SER A 275 -22.11 -52.38 -4.55
C SER A 275 -21.38 -53.48 -5.30
N SER A 276 -20.27 -53.16 -5.98
CA SER A 276 -19.41 -54.16 -6.63
C SER A 276 -18.71 -55.08 -5.62
N ALA A 277 -18.23 -54.54 -4.49
CA ALA A 277 -17.63 -55.33 -3.42
C ALA A 277 -18.64 -56.29 -2.73
N LEU A 278 -19.93 -55.96 -2.77
CA LEU A 278 -21.03 -56.77 -2.24
C LEU A 278 -21.68 -57.71 -3.27
N GLY A 279 -21.17 -57.76 -4.51
CA GLY A 279 -21.66 -58.69 -5.55
C GLY A 279 -23.06 -58.38 -6.10
N LEU A 280 -23.57 -57.15 -5.93
CA LEU A 280 -24.89 -56.75 -6.42
C LEU A 280 -24.77 -56.22 -7.86
N GLY A 281 -25.24 -57.00 -8.85
CA GLY A 281 -25.16 -56.64 -10.28
C GLY A 281 -26.04 -55.43 -10.63
N VAL A 282 -25.54 -54.50 -11.45
CA VAL A 282 -26.22 -53.24 -11.82
C VAL A 282 -27.27 -53.50 -12.90
N GLY A 283 -28.54 -53.51 -12.51
CA GLY A 283 -29.67 -53.81 -13.38
C GLY A 283 -30.96 -53.24 -12.81
N ASP A 284 -31.40 -52.13 -13.39
CA ASP A 284 -32.61 -51.35 -13.11
C ASP A 284 -32.57 -50.49 -11.83
N THR A 285 -32.11 -49.25 -12.02
CA THR A 285 -31.68 -48.31 -10.97
C THR A 285 -32.77 -47.84 -10.01
N LYS A 286 -34.07 -48.03 -10.32
CA LYS A 286 -35.15 -47.63 -9.41
C LYS A 286 -35.50 -48.73 -8.41
N MET A 287 -35.63 -49.97 -8.87
CA MET A 287 -35.95 -51.11 -8.01
C MET A 287 -34.76 -51.50 -7.12
N GLN A 288 -33.54 -51.31 -7.63
CA GLN A 288 -32.32 -51.51 -6.86
C GLN A 288 -32.09 -50.42 -5.81
N LEU A 289 -32.45 -49.17 -6.08
CA LEU A 289 -32.34 -48.08 -5.10
C LEU A 289 -33.34 -48.25 -3.95
N ASP A 290 -34.55 -48.74 -4.24
CA ASP A 290 -35.55 -49.07 -3.22
C ASP A 290 -35.12 -50.28 -2.38
N ALA A 291 -34.52 -51.31 -3.02
CA ALA A 291 -33.95 -52.45 -2.31
C ALA A 291 -32.75 -52.07 -1.43
N ILE A 292 -31.84 -51.23 -1.94
CA ILE A 292 -30.69 -50.71 -1.19
C ILE A 292 -31.14 -49.80 -0.06
N SER A 293 -32.11 -48.90 -0.29
CA SER A 293 -32.71 -48.04 0.76
C SER A 293 -33.37 -48.85 1.86
N SER A 294 -34.08 -49.93 1.49
CA SER A 294 -34.71 -50.84 2.44
C SER A 294 -33.67 -51.65 3.23
N ALA A 295 -32.61 -52.14 2.57
CA ALA A 295 -31.51 -52.84 3.21
C ALA A 295 -30.70 -51.93 4.16
N LEU A 296 -30.46 -50.67 3.78
CA LEU A 296 -29.75 -49.68 4.62
C LEU A 296 -30.59 -49.30 5.85
N LYS A 297 -31.90 -49.13 5.69
CA LYS A 297 -32.83 -48.90 6.82
C LYS A 297 -32.87 -50.09 7.77
N LYS A 298 -32.84 -51.31 7.23
CA LYS A 298 -32.78 -52.54 8.04
C LYS A 298 -31.45 -52.65 8.79
N LEU A 299 -30.33 -52.42 8.11
CA LEU A 299 -29.01 -52.40 8.75
C LEU A 299 -28.90 -51.33 9.84
N MET A 300 -29.44 -50.12 9.62
CA MET A 300 -29.48 -49.08 10.65
C MET A 300 -30.39 -49.44 11.83
N LYS A 301 -31.47 -50.19 11.59
CA LYS A 301 -32.34 -50.72 12.65
C LYS A 301 -31.62 -51.81 13.45
N ASP A 302 -30.97 -52.75 12.78
CA ASP A 302 -30.24 -53.85 13.40
C ASP A 302 -29.02 -53.33 14.18
N ILE A 303 -28.31 -52.30 13.66
CA ILE A 303 -27.24 -51.59 14.38
C ILE A 303 -27.79 -50.87 15.62
N LYS A 304 -28.98 -50.24 15.54
CA LYS A 304 -29.62 -49.63 16.71
C LYS A 304 -30.06 -50.65 17.75
N GLU A 305 -30.48 -51.85 17.35
CA GLU A 305 -30.84 -52.93 18.26
C GLU A 305 -29.60 -53.61 18.87
N LEU A 306 -28.51 -53.74 18.11
CA LEU A 306 -27.22 -54.26 18.58
C LEU A 306 -26.48 -53.28 19.51
N LEU A 307 -26.71 -51.98 19.35
CA LEU A 307 -26.16 -50.95 20.22
C LEU A 307 -27.03 -50.66 21.45
N GLY A 308 -28.17 -51.35 21.63
CA GLY A 308 -29.07 -51.18 22.77
C GLY A 308 -29.73 -49.78 22.81
N GLY A 309 -30.71 -49.49 23.67
CA GLY A 309 -30.57 -49.82 25.09
C GLY A 309 -29.44 -49.00 25.67
#